data_AF-A0A933D921-F1
#
_entry.id   AF-A0A933D921-F1
#
_cell.length_a   1.000
_cell.length_b   1.000
_cell.length_c   1.000
_cell.angle_alpha   90.00
_cell.angle_beta   90.00
_cell.angle_gamma   90.00
#
_symmetry.space_group_name_H-M   'P 1'
#
loop_
_entity.id
_entity.type
_entity.pdbx_description
1 polymer ?
#
loop_
_entity_poly.entity_id
_entity_poly.type
_entity_poly.pdbx_seq_one_letter_code
_entity_poly.pdbx_strand_id
1 'polypeptide(L)' 'MKLWHWMALAVVSFASLVAEFTMEHHSDEWWSSIPAFYILFGFVGCGVIIFFSKVLGKFFLQKREDYYDVR' A
#
# COMPACT_ATOMS: atom_id res chain seq x y z
N MET A 1 16.46 -9.34 -4.15
CA MET A 1 15.87 -8.22 -3.39
C MET A 1 16.73 -8.00 -2.14
N LYS A 2 17.54 -6.94 -2.07
CA LYS A 2 18.39 -6.70 -0.89
C LYS A 2 17.51 -6.41 0.33
N LEU A 3 17.90 -6.90 1.50
CA LEU A 3 17.15 -6.80 2.76
C LEU A 3 16.78 -5.34 3.12
N TRP A 4 17.58 -4.38 2.64
CA TRP A 4 17.40 -2.95 2.86
C TRP A 4 16.00 -2.44 2.51
N HIS A 5 15.42 -2.88 1.39
CA HIS A 5 14.10 -2.39 0.97
C HIS A 5 13.00 -2.81 1.95
N TRP A 6 13.11 -4.01 2.52
CA TRP A 6 12.19 -4.51 3.54
C TRP A 6 12.34 -3.76 4.85
N MET A 7 13.58 -3.44 5.24
CA MET A 7 13.83 -2.61 6.42
C MET A 7 13.28 -1.19 6.25
N ALA A 8 13.48 -0.57 5.08
CA ALA A 8 12.98 0.78 4.80
C ALA A 8 11.44 0.83 4.84
N LEU A 9 10.76 -0.17 4.27
CA LEU A 9 9.31 -0.29 4.36
C LEU A 9 8.85 -0.50 5.80
N ALA A 10 9.49 -1.39 6.55
CA ALA A 10 9.15 -1.65 7.94
C ALA A 10 9.31 -0.40 8.82
N VAL A 11 10.39 0.37 8.61
CA VAL A 11 10.66 1.61 9.36
C VAL A 11 9.62 2.68 9.04
N VAL A 12 9.25 2.88 7.77
CA VAL A 12 8.20 3.84 7.39
C VAL A 12 6.85 3.44 8.00
N SER A 13 6.46 2.17 7.91
CA SER A 13 5.21 1.69 8.51
C SER A 13 5.20 1.85 10.04
N PHE A 14 6.32 1.59 10.70
CA PHE A 14 6.43 1.75 12.15
C PHE A 14 6.43 3.21 12.59
N ALA A 15 7.11 4.09 11.84
CA ALA A 15 7.11 5.53 12.11
C ALA A 15 5.70 6.13 11.96
N SER A 16 4.93 5.69 10.96
CA SER A 16 3.52 6.05 10.86
C SER A 16 2.74 5.58 12.08
N LEU A 17 2.91 4.33 12.54
CA LEU A 17 2.19 3.78 13.71
C LEU A 17 2.40 4.61 14.96
N VAL A 18 3.64 5.03 15.20
CA VAL A 18 3.98 5.91 16.32
C VAL A 18 3.31 7.27 16.15
N ALA A 19 3.30 7.84 14.93
CA ALA A 19 2.66 9.12 14.66
C ALA A 19 1.15 9.11 14.94
N GLU A 20 0.40 8.06 14.56
CA GLU A 20 -1.03 7.93 14.90
C GLU A 20 -1.25 7.83 16.41
N PHE A 21 -0.42 7.09 17.12
CA PHE A 21 -0.54 6.98 18.58
C PHE A 21 -0.25 8.30 19.30
N THR A 22 0.58 9.17 18.72
CA THR A 22 0.89 10.50 19.28
C THR A 22 -0.11 11.58 18.90
N MET A 23 -0.88 11.38 17.84
CA MET A 23 -1.88 12.34 17.38
C MET A 23 -3.28 11.88 17.83
N GLU A 24 -3.65 12.22 19.07
CA GLU A 24 -5.04 12.14 19.53
C GLU A 24 -5.92 12.99 18.61
N HIS A 25 -6.66 12.33 17.72
CA HIS A 25 -7.65 12.98 16.88
C HIS A 25 -8.90 13.26 17.73
N HIS A 26 -9.03 14.49 18.21
CA HIS A 26 -10.29 15.03 18.74
C HIS A 26 -11.28 15.27 17.59
N SER A 27 -11.68 14.21 16.88
CA SER A 27 -12.77 14.24 15.91
C SER A 27 -13.96 13.48 16.49
N ASP A 28 -15.12 14.14 16.56
CA ASP A 28 -16.41 13.61 17.03
C ASP A 28 -16.99 12.49 16.14
N GLU A 29 -16.19 11.94 15.24
CA GLU A 29 -16.61 10.91 14.31
C GLU A 29 -16.36 9.53 14.92
N TRP A 30 -17.36 8.67 14.83
CA TRP A 30 -17.39 7.33 15.38
C TRP A 30 -16.20 6.43 15.00
N TRP A 31 -15.54 6.69 13.86
CA TRP A 31 -14.33 5.97 13.43
C TRP A 31 -13.05 6.39 14.18
N SER A 32 -13.03 7.58 14.79
CA SER A 32 -11.89 8.07 15.59
C SER A 32 -11.72 7.29 16.92
N SER A 33 -12.79 6.63 17.38
CA SER A 33 -12.75 5.72 18.53
C SER A 33 -11.91 4.46 18.27
N ILE A 34 -11.62 4.15 17.00
CA ILE A 34 -10.84 2.98 16.63
C ILE A 34 -9.36 3.38 16.59
N PRO A 35 -8.53 2.92 17.55
CA PRO A 35 -7.10 3.20 17.51
C PRO A 35 -6.48 2.59 16.25
N ALA A 36 -5.56 3.34 15.63
CA ALA A 36 -4.85 2.98 14.41
C ALA A 36 -5.68 2.91 13.10
N PHE A 37 -6.87 3.53 13.07
CA PHE A 37 -7.76 3.48 11.91
C PHE A 37 -7.13 4.03 10.63
N TYR A 38 -6.47 5.19 10.69
CA TYR A 38 -5.97 5.86 9.49
C TYR A 38 -4.79 5.13 8.87
N ILE A 39 -3.92 4.50 9.67
CA ILE A 39 -2.81 3.71 9.13
C ILE A 39 -3.30 2.40 8.56
N LEU A 40 -4.26 1.73 9.22
CA LEU A 40 -4.87 0.54 8.64
C LEU A 40 -5.53 0.88 7.31
N PHE A 41 -6.28 1.98 7.24
CA PHE A 41 -6.90 2.44 6.01
C PHE A 41 -5.87 2.79 4.93
N GLY A 42 -4.82 3.55 5.27
CA GLY A 42 -3.75 3.92 4.34
C GLY A 42 -2.93 2.73 3.85
N PHE A 43 -2.62 1.78 4.74
CA PHE A 43 -1.89 0.56 4.42
C PHE A 43 -2.71 -0.35 3.51
N VAL A 44 -3.98 -0.57 3.85
CA VAL A 44 -4.92 -1.33 3.00
C VAL A 44 -5.11 -0.63 1.67
N GLY A 45 -5.31 0.69 1.65
CA GLY A 45 -5.45 1.48 0.42
C GLY A 45 -4.23 1.35 -0.50
N CYS A 46 -3.02 1.42 0.05
CA CYS A 46 -1.78 1.22 -0.70
C CYS A 46 -1.69 -0.21 -1.28
N GLY A 47 -2.02 -1.23 -0.47
CA GLY A 47 -2.08 -2.62 -0.92
C GLY A 47 -3.11 -2.84 -2.03
N VAL A 48 -4.28 -2.23 -1.93
CA VAL A 48 -5.35 -2.27 -2.94
C VAL A 48 -4.86 -1.67 -4.25
N ILE A 49 -4.21 -0.50 -4.21
CA ILE A 49 -3.66 0.15 -5.41
C ILE A 49 -2.62 -0.74 -6.08
N ILE A 50 -1.67 -1.29 -5.32
CA ILE A 50 -0.63 -2.20 -5.85
C ILE A 50 -1.27 -3.42 -6.51
N PHE A 51 -2.25 -4.03 -5.85
CA PHE A 51 -2.96 -5.19 -6.38
C PHE A 51 -3.68 -4.85 -7.68
N PHE A 52 -4.43 -3.75 -7.70
CA PHE A 52 -5.14 -3.27 -8.89
C PHE A 52 -4.18 -2.98 -10.05
N SER A 53 -3.07 -2.29 -9.80
CA SER A 53 -2.04 -2.02 -10.82
C SER A 53 -1.45 -3.31 -11.37
N LYS A 54 -1.25 -4.33 -10.54
CA LYS A 54 -0.71 -5.62 -10.96
C LYS A 54 -1.70 -6.42 -11.81
N VAL A 55 -2.98 -6.41 -11.43
CA VAL A 55 -4.06 -7.06 -12.19
C VAL A 55 -4.24 -6.37 -13.54
N LEU A 56 -4.34 -5.03 -13.54
CA LEU A 56 -4.48 -4.26 -14.76
C LEU A 56 -3.26 -4.42 -15.68
N GLY A 57 -2.05 -4.40 -15.12
CA GLY A 57 -0.81 -4.64 -15.87
C GLY A 57 -0.79 -6.02 -16.55
N LYS A 58 -1.19 -7.06 -15.82
CA LYS A 58 -1.21 -8.44 -16.34
C LYS A 58 -2.30 -8.67 -17.38
N PHE A 59 -3.47 -8.07 -17.19
CA PHE A 59 -4.63 -8.33 -18.06
C PHE A 59 -4.64 -7.44 -19.31
N PHE A 60 -4.15 -6.20 -19.20
CA PHE A 60 -4.29 -5.20 -20.25
C PHE A 60 -2.96 -4.82 -20.93
N LEU A 61 -1.85 -4.82 -20.20
CA LEU A 61 -0.56 -4.33 -20.71
C LEU A 61 0.38 -5.44 -21.19
N GLN A 62 0.28 -6.66 -20.65
CA GLN A 62 1.10 -7.78 -21.12
C GLN A 62 0.63 -8.25 -22.49
N LYS A 63 1.35 -7.80 -23.52
CA LYS A 63 1.24 -8.27 -24.89
C LYS A 63 1.89 -9.66 -25.02
N ARG A 64 1.28 -10.55 -25.80
CA ARG A 64 1.79 -11.91 -26.05
C ARG A 64 3.18 -11.84 -26.69
N GLU A 65 4.09 -12.71 -26.25
CA GLU A 65 5.50 -12.72 -26.69
C GLU A 65 5.64 -12.87 -28.23
N ASP A 66 4.68 -13.53 -28.90
CA ASP A 66 4.66 -13.71 -30.36
C ASP A 66 4.38 -12.44 -31.17
N TYR A 67 4.10 -11.28 -30.57
CA TYR A 67 3.76 -10.09 -31.35
C TYR A 67 4.90 -9.56 -32.24
N TYR A 68 6.14 -9.87 -31.91
CA TYR A 68 7.31 -9.54 -32.74
C TYR A 68 7.86 -10.73 -33.52
N ASP A 69 7.27 -11.92 -33.38
CA ASP A 69 7.65 -13.08 -34.18
C ASP A 69 6.92 -13.02 -35.54
N VAL A 70 7.24 -11.97 -36.28
CA VAL A 70 6.93 -11.87 -37.71
C VAL A 70 8.12 -12.44 -38.46
N ARG A 71 8.03 -13.73 -38.75
CA ARG A 71 8.91 -14.43 -39.69
C ARG A 71 8.10 -15.00 -40.84
#